data_AF-B4P3L8-F1
#
_entry.id   AF-B4P3L8-F1
#
_cell.length_a   1.000
_cell.length_b   1.000
_cell.length_c   1.000
_cell.angle_alpha   90.00
_cell.angle_beta   90.00
_cell.angle_gamma   90.00
#
_symmetry.space_group_name_H-M   'P 1'
#
loop_
_entity.id
_entity.type
_entity.pdbx_description
1 polymer ?
#
loop_
_entity_poly.entity_id
_entity_poly.type
_entity_poly.pdbx_seq_one_letter_code
_entity_poly.pdbx_strand_id
1 'polypeptide(L)'
;MCGLRTCFLCLVVAFCLLFGVSHSTNESVCVLSNAPQQCGAFCLGAVHPLCDQYAKSKQEEAIVKIIADSRAEQKELVVKLIADSRTEQMELVNHSKEMVKIIAESWAEQKEEMVKLIAEFRTEQKELLNVLVANPTASRLESILQSMPVRLSPALQKIGSRYFLIEYNERKSWTDAEETCRERGGHLAAFRTEDELEAVTRIVNKYTSFWLGYHRNSEDEFVTAAGNKGSFMKWKSGQPDNFGGKQNCVGLHKSSMYDEYCDNTQAFICQLDKV
;
A
#
# COMPACT_ATOMS: atom_id res chain seq x y z
N MET A 1 -35.61 44.81 -52.45
CA MET A 1 -35.99 46.24 -52.57
C MET A 1 -34.87 47.09 -51.98
N CYS A 2 -33.97 47.60 -52.82
CA CYS A 2 -32.91 48.53 -52.44
C CYS A 2 -33.12 49.76 -53.35
N GLY A 3 -33.78 50.80 -52.86
CA GLY A 3 -34.27 51.88 -53.73
C GLY A 3 -34.55 53.23 -53.06
N LEU A 4 -34.03 53.46 -51.84
CA LEU A 4 -34.19 54.76 -51.18
C LEU A 4 -32.89 55.58 -51.06
N ARG A 5 -31.72 54.98 -51.35
CA ARG A 5 -30.44 55.71 -51.42
C ARG A 5 -30.10 56.24 -52.82
N THR A 6 -30.87 55.84 -53.82
CA THR A 6 -30.73 56.28 -55.22
C THR A 6 -31.11 57.74 -55.45
N CYS A 7 -31.91 58.38 -54.60
CA CYS A 7 -32.33 59.78 -54.84
C CYS A 7 -31.31 60.84 -54.41
N PHE A 8 -30.46 60.59 -53.40
CA PHE A 8 -29.55 61.63 -52.90
C PHE A 8 -28.29 61.81 -53.77
N LEU A 9 -27.83 60.72 -54.40
CA LEU A 9 -26.74 60.77 -55.39
C LEU A 9 -27.17 61.46 -56.70
N CYS A 10 -28.46 61.41 -57.06
CA CYS A 10 -28.98 62.11 -58.24
C CYS A 10 -28.88 63.64 -58.15
N LEU A 11 -28.94 64.23 -56.94
CA LEU A 11 -28.84 65.69 -56.75
C LEU A 11 -27.42 66.21 -56.94
N VAL A 12 -26.40 65.41 -56.62
CA VAL A 12 -24.99 65.76 -56.82
C VAL A 12 -24.63 65.71 -58.31
N VAL A 13 -25.22 64.78 -59.06
CA VAL A 13 -25.04 64.66 -60.52
C VAL A 13 -25.68 65.83 -61.27
N ALA A 14 -26.81 66.38 -60.80
CA ALA A 14 -27.48 67.52 -61.43
C ALA A 14 -26.68 68.84 -61.33
N PHE A 15 -25.87 69.01 -60.27
CA PHE A 15 -25.06 70.22 -60.07
C PHE A 15 -23.84 70.28 -61.01
N CYS A 16 -23.27 69.13 -61.36
CA CYS A 16 -22.17 69.04 -62.34
C CYS A 16 -22.62 69.30 -63.79
N LEU A 17 -23.92 69.14 -64.10
CA LEU A 17 -24.47 69.36 -65.45
C LEU A 17 -24.73 70.84 -65.79
N LEU A 18 -24.71 71.75 -64.80
CA LEU A 18 -25.00 73.17 -65.04
C LEU A 18 -23.73 74.03 -65.26
N PHE A 19 -22.55 73.58 -64.82
CA PHE A 19 -21.31 74.37 -64.91
C PHE A 19 -20.07 73.49 -65.09
N GLY A 20 -19.83 72.96 -66.29
CA GLY A 20 -18.60 72.24 -66.58
C GLY A 20 -18.42 71.88 -68.05
N VAL A 21 -17.68 72.73 -68.77
CA VAL A 21 -17.40 72.66 -70.21
C VAL A 21 -16.38 71.56 -70.55
N SER A 22 -16.61 70.90 -71.68
CA SER A 22 -15.83 69.82 -72.32
C SER A 22 -14.36 70.14 -72.64
N HIS A 23 -13.44 69.19 -72.36
CA HIS A 23 -12.43 68.81 -73.36
C HIS A 23 -11.82 67.40 -73.20
N SER A 24 -11.86 66.66 -74.32
CA SER A 24 -11.02 65.55 -74.81
C SER A 24 -10.68 64.34 -73.92
N THR A 25 -11.31 63.21 -74.28
CA THR A 25 -10.76 61.84 -74.36
C THR A 25 -9.64 61.45 -73.38
N ASN A 26 -10.00 60.79 -72.28
CA ASN A 26 -9.10 59.88 -71.56
C ASN A 26 -9.78 58.51 -71.44
N GLU A 27 -9.55 57.67 -72.45
CA GLU A 27 -9.56 56.23 -72.26
C GLU A 27 -8.49 55.90 -71.22
N SER A 28 -8.88 55.44 -70.03
CA SER A 28 -7.90 54.91 -69.07
C SER A 28 -7.49 53.51 -69.50
N VAL A 29 -6.81 53.41 -70.64
CA VAL A 29 -6.07 52.21 -71.03
C VAL A 29 -4.82 52.17 -70.16
N CYS A 30 -4.73 51.18 -69.27
CA CYS A 30 -3.49 50.89 -68.56
C CYS A 30 -2.47 50.36 -69.58
N VAL A 31 -1.64 51.25 -70.13
CA VAL A 31 -0.50 50.86 -70.95
C VAL A 31 0.58 50.33 -70.00
N LEU A 32 0.65 49.01 -69.85
CA LEU A 32 1.71 48.32 -69.13
C LEU A 32 3.00 48.43 -69.93
N SER A 33 3.92 49.29 -69.48
CA SER A 33 5.25 49.43 -70.11
C SER A 33 6.14 48.21 -69.89
N ASN A 34 5.82 47.34 -68.92
CA ASN A 34 6.50 46.06 -68.72
C ASN A 34 5.56 45.01 -68.10
N ALA A 35 4.56 44.58 -68.90
CA ALA A 35 3.49 43.66 -68.49
C ALA A 35 3.96 42.37 -67.76
N PRO A 36 5.05 41.69 -68.16
CA PRO A 36 5.51 40.48 -67.47
C PRO A 36 5.91 40.73 -66.01
N GLN A 37 6.47 41.90 -65.69
CA GLN A 37 6.91 42.24 -64.32
C GLN A 37 5.75 42.78 -63.47
N GLN A 38 4.88 43.62 -64.05
CA GLN A 38 3.81 44.30 -63.30
C GLN A 38 2.59 43.40 -63.05
N CYS A 39 2.17 42.60 -64.03
CA CYS A 39 1.10 41.61 -63.82
C CYS A 39 1.62 40.35 -63.13
N GLY A 40 2.88 39.98 -63.39
CA GLY A 40 3.52 38.83 -62.74
C GLY A 40 3.59 38.98 -61.22
N ALA A 41 4.00 40.15 -60.71
CA ALA A 41 4.07 40.41 -59.28
C ALA A 41 2.68 40.42 -58.60
N PHE A 42 1.66 40.99 -59.25
CA PHE A 42 0.30 41.01 -58.71
C PHE A 42 -0.34 39.62 -58.69
N CYS A 43 -0.25 38.88 -59.80
CA CYS A 43 -0.77 37.51 -59.89
C CYS A 43 -0.03 36.57 -58.93
N LEU A 44 1.30 36.71 -58.82
CA LEU A 44 2.09 35.97 -57.84
C LEU A 44 1.65 36.34 -56.42
N GLY A 45 1.46 37.62 -56.09
CA GLY A 45 0.96 38.06 -54.79
C GLY A 45 -0.42 37.49 -54.44
N ALA A 46 -1.30 37.29 -55.43
CA ALA A 46 -2.60 36.68 -55.22
C ALA A 46 -2.56 35.14 -55.07
N VAL A 47 -1.62 34.46 -55.74
CA VAL A 47 -1.52 32.99 -55.77
C VAL A 47 -0.56 32.45 -54.69
N HIS A 48 0.45 33.22 -54.29
CA HIS A 48 1.46 32.82 -53.31
C HIS A 48 0.86 32.33 -51.99
N PRO A 49 -0.16 32.99 -51.38
CA PRO A 49 -0.78 32.49 -50.16
C PRO A 49 -1.42 31.10 -50.30
N LEU A 50 -1.97 30.78 -51.48
CA LEU A 50 -2.56 29.47 -51.77
C LEU A 50 -1.48 28.41 -51.98
N CYS A 51 -0.37 28.77 -52.65
CA CYS A 51 0.80 27.88 -52.78
C CYS A 51 1.45 27.60 -51.43
N ASP A 52 1.60 28.62 -50.56
CA ASP A 52 2.13 28.48 -49.21
C ASP A 52 1.23 27.58 -48.36
N GLN A 53 -0.09 27.78 -48.41
CA GLN A 53 -1.05 26.93 -47.70
C GLN A 53 -1.05 25.49 -48.21
N TYR A 54 -0.93 25.28 -49.53
CA TYR A 54 -0.82 23.94 -50.11
C TYR A 54 0.47 23.24 -49.69
N ALA A 55 1.60 23.94 -49.74
CA ALA A 55 2.90 23.42 -49.28
C ALA A 55 2.87 23.07 -47.79
N LYS A 56 2.29 23.95 -46.95
CA LYS A 56 2.10 23.72 -45.53
C LYS A 56 1.19 22.52 -45.25
N SER A 57 0.06 22.42 -45.96
CA SER A 57 -0.87 21.29 -45.84
C SER A 57 -0.19 19.95 -46.20
N LYS A 58 0.63 19.95 -47.27
CA LYS A 58 1.41 18.76 -47.65
C LYS A 58 2.46 18.37 -46.60
N GLN A 59 3.09 19.36 -45.99
CA GLN A 59 4.05 19.14 -44.91
C GLN A 59 3.37 18.59 -43.65
N GLU A 60 2.20 19.12 -43.28
CA GLU A 60 1.39 18.63 -42.16
C GLU A 60 0.91 17.19 -42.39
N GLU A 61 0.47 16.85 -43.60
CA GLU A 61 0.07 15.49 -43.98
C GLU A 61 1.22 14.48 -43.84
N ALA A 62 2.43 14.86 -44.24
CA ALA A 62 3.62 14.04 -44.08
C ALA A 62 3.97 13.81 -42.59
N ILE A 63 3.88 14.85 -41.76
CA ILE A 63 4.12 14.76 -40.32
C ILE A 63 3.08 13.84 -39.65
N VAL A 64 1.80 13.98 -39.99
CA VAL A 64 0.73 13.13 -39.45
C VAL A 64 0.97 11.66 -39.78
N LYS A 65 1.41 11.35 -41.00
CA LYS A 65 1.75 9.98 -41.40
C LYS A 65 2.90 9.41 -40.57
N ILE A 66 3.99 10.16 -40.39
CA ILE A 66 5.13 9.74 -39.57
C ILE A 66 4.70 9.47 -38.12
N ILE A 67 3.84 10.32 -37.56
CA ILE A 67 3.31 10.13 -36.20
C ILE A 67 2.44 8.87 -36.14
N ALA A 68 1.61 8.62 -37.14
CA ALA A 68 0.76 7.43 -37.19
C ALA A 68 1.57 6.14 -37.27
N ASP A 69 2.59 6.10 -38.12
CA ASP A 69 3.48 4.95 -38.31
C ASP A 69 4.30 4.70 -37.03
N SER A 70 4.92 5.74 -36.46
CA SER A 70 5.66 5.64 -35.19
C SER A 70 4.77 5.18 -34.04
N ARG A 71 3.52 5.64 -33.97
CA ARG A 71 2.55 5.21 -32.95
C ARG A 71 2.14 3.75 -33.14
N ALA A 72 2.06 3.26 -34.38
CA ALA A 72 1.76 1.86 -34.64
C ALA A 72 2.90 0.94 -34.15
N GLU A 73 4.14 1.30 -34.44
CA GLU A 73 5.33 0.58 -33.96
C GLU A 73 5.42 0.59 -32.43
N GLN A 74 5.21 1.75 -31.80
CA GLN A 74 5.20 1.86 -30.34
C GLN A 74 4.09 1.00 -29.71
N LYS A 75 2.90 0.96 -30.31
CA LYS A 75 1.80 0.09 -29.83
C LYS A 75 2.20 -1.38 -29.87
N GLU A 76 2.83 -1.83 -30.95
CA GLU A 76 3.26 -3.22 -31.05
C GLU A 76 4.34 -3.58 -30.02
N LEU A 77 5.30 -2.68 -29.80
CA LEU A 77 6.34 -2.86 -28.78
C LEU A 77 5.74 -2.93 -27.37
N VAL A 78 4.81 -2.03 -27.04
CA VAL A 78 4.12 -2.04 -25.73
C VAL A 78 3.32 -3.31 -25.54
N VAL A 79 2.62 -3.80 -26.57
CA VAL A 79 1.88 -5.07 -26.49
C VAL A 79 2.81 -6.25 -26.21
N LYS A 80 3.98 -6.31 -26.86
CA LYS A 80 4.99 -7.35 -26.59
C LYS A 80 5.53 -7.28 -25.17
N LEU A 81 5.93 -6.10 -24.69
CA LEU A 81 6.41 -5.91 -23.32
C LEU A 81 5.38 -6.31 -22.27
N ILE A 82 4.11 -5.98 -22.48
CA ILE A 82 3.02 -6.39 -21.56
C ILE A 82 2.83 -7.90 -21.58
N ALA A 83 2.91 -8.54 -22.75
CA ALA A 83 2.81 -10.00 -22.87
C ALA A 83 3.96 -10.71 -22.15
N ASP A 84 5.19 -10.27 -22.38
CA ASP A 84 6.40 -10.84 -21.77
C ASP A 84 6.38 -10.67 -20.24
N SER A 85 6.05 -9.46 -19.77
CA SER A 85 5.91 -9.19 -18.34
C SER A 85 4.81 -10.06 -17.70
N ARG A 86 3.69 -10.25 -18.40
CA ARG A 86 2.60 -11.11 -17.93
C ARG A 86 3.04 -12.58 -17.84
N THR A 87 3.85 -13.06 -18.78
CA THR A 87 4.37 -14.44 -18.73
C THR A 87 5.33 -14.64 -17.56
N GLU A 88 6.27 -13.71 -17.33
CA GLU A 88 7.18 -13.78 -16.17
C GLU A 88 6.43 -13.75 -14.83
N GLN A 89 5.42 -12.88 -14.71
CA GLN A 89 4.57 -12.83 -13.52
C GLN A 89 3.80 -14.13 -13.31
N MET A 90 3.32 -14.76 -14.39
CA MET A 90 2.58 -16.03 -14.31
C MET A 90 3.49 -17.19 -13.87
N GLU A 91 4.74 -17.22 -14.33
CA GLU A 91 5.74 -18.20 -13.86
C GLU A 91 6.06 -18.02 -12.37
N LEU A 92 6.27 -16.79 -11.91
CA LEU A 92 6.48 -16.48 -10.49
C LEU A 92 5.30 -16.92 -9.61
N VAL A 93 4.08 -16.64 -10.05
CA VAL A 93 2.86 -17.07 -9.34
C VAL A 93 2.75 -18.59 -9.31
N ASN A 94 3.06 -19.28 -10.41
CA ASN A 94 3.03 -20.74 -10.45
C ASN A 94 4.08 -21.35 -9.52
N HIS A 95 5.30 -20.81 -9.49
CA HIS A 95 6.33 -21.24 -8.55
C HIS A 95 5.90 -21.01 -7.09
N SER A 96 5.32 -19.85 -6.78
CA SER A 96 4.79 -19.56 -5.45
C SER A 96 3.67 -20.53 -5.04
N LYS A 97 2.79 -20.92 -5.97
CA LYS A 97 1.73 -21.92 -5.69
C LYS A 97 2.31 -23.28 -5.35
N GLU A 98 3.33 -23.72 -6.08
CA GLU A 98 3.98 -25.01 -5.81
C GLU A 98 4.67 -25.01 -4.44
N MET A 99 5.35 -23.91 -4.09
CA MET A 99 5.96 -23.75 -2.76
C MET A 99 4.90 -23.77 -1.64
N VAL A 100 3.76 -23.09 -1.82
CA VAL A 100 2.66 -23.10 -0.86
C VAL A 100 2.07 -24.51 -0.71
N LYS A 101 1.93 -25.25 -1.82
CA LYS A 101 1.44 -26.64 -1.81
C LYS A 101 2.36 -27.55 -1.01
N ILE A 102 3.68 -27.50 -1.25
CA ILE A 102 4.68 -28.28 -0.50
C ILE A 102 4.60 -27.98 1.01
N ILE A 103 4.49 -26.68 1.36
CA ILE A 103 4.37 -26.27 2.76
C ILE A 103 3.06 -26.81 3.37
N ALA A 104 1.94 -26.73 2.64
CA ALA A 104 0.66 -27.22 3.12
C ALA A 104 0.66 -28.75 3.34
N GLU A 105 1.26 -29.51 2.43
CA GLU A 105 1.43 -30.96 2.55
C GLU A 105 2.32 -31.32 3.76
N SER A 106 3.46 -30.64 3.92
CA SER A 106 4.34 -30.81 5.08
C SER A 106 3.65 -30.48 6.40
N TRP A 107 2.82 -29.44 6.44
CA TRP A 107 2.06 -29.06 7.63
C TRP A 107 0.96 -30.08 7.96
N ALA A 108 0.35 -30.70 6.94
CA ALA A 108 -0.64 -31.75 7.14
C ALA A 108 0.00 -32.99 7.80
N GLU A 109 1.16 -33.42 7.29
CA GLU A 109 1.91 -34.55 7.83
C GLU A 109 2.37 -34.31 9.29
N GLN A 110 3.00 -33.17 9.56
CA GLN A 110 3.42 -32.78 10.91
C GLN A 110 2.23 -32.69 11.88
N LYS A 111 1.07 -32.22 11.40
CA LYS A 111 -0.14 -32.13 12.22
C LYS A 111 -0.65 -33.51 12.61
N GLU A 112 -0.65 -34.49 11.71
CA GLU A 112 -1.08 -35.85 12.03
C GLU A 112 -0.16 -36.52 13.06
N GLU A 113 1.16 -36.38 12.91
CA GLU A 113 2.13 -36.88 13.89
C GLU A 113 1.93 -36.26 15.27
N MET A 114 1.76 -34.93 15.34
CA MET A 114 1.51 -34.22 16.58
C MET A 114 0.18 -34.63 17.23
N VAL A 115 -0.88 -34.84 16.45
CA VAL A 115 -2.18 -35.30 16.95
C VAL A 115 -2.05 -36.70 17.55
N LYS A 116 -1.28 -37.59 16.91
CA LYS A 116 -1.01 -38.93 17.42
C LYS A 116 -0.24 -38.89 18.75
N LEU A 117 0.84 -38.10 18.81
CA LEU A 117 1.62 -37.93 20.04
C LEU A 117 0.77 -37.35 21.19
N ILE A 118 -0.11 -36.39 20.90
CA ILE A 118 -1.04 -35.84 21.90
C ILE A 118 -2.05 -36.91 22.37
N ALA A 119 -2.53 -37.77 21.47
CA ALA A 119 -3.44 -38.85 21.82
C ALA A 119 -2.77 -39.90 22.72
N GLU A 120 -1.52 -40.25 22.42
CA GLU A 120 -0.68 -41.15 23.23
C GLU A 120 -0.43 -40.56 24.62
N PHE A 121 0.05 -39.32 24.69
CA PHE A 121 0.28 -38.63 25.97
C PHE A 121 -1.00 -38.50 26.80
N ARG A 122 -2.16 -38.24 26.17
CA ARG A 122 -3.46 -38.22 26.86
C ARG A 122 -3.85 -39.58 27.43
N THR A 123 -3.46 -40.66 26.76
CA THR A 123 -3.76 -42.03 27.21
C THR A 123 -2.91 -42.34 28.43
N GLU A 124 -1.61 -42.06 28.39
CA GLU A 124 -0.70 -42.19 29.54
C GLU A 124 -1.16 -41.34 30.74
N GLN A 125 -1.56 -40.08 30.50
CA GLN A 125 -2.09 -39.21 31.54
C GLN A 125 -3.39 -39.75 32.16
N LYS A 126 -4.29 -40.35 31.35
CA LYS A 126 -5.52 -40.98 31.87
C LYS A 126 -5.22 -42.22 32.71
N GLU A 127 -4.26 -43.04 32.31
CA GLU A 127 -3.84 -44.20 33.10
C GLU A 127 -3.22 -43.77 34.43
N LEU A 128 -2.32 -42.79 34.40
CA LEU A 128 -1.75 -42.19 35.62
C LEU A 128 -2.84 -41.57 36.50
N LEU A 129 -3.80 -40.86 35.92
CA LEU A 129 -4.93 -40.28 36.65
C LEU A 129 -5.79 -41.36 37.32
N ASN A 130 -6.10 -42.45 36.62
CA ASN A 130 -6.87 -43.57 37.18
C ASN A 130 -6.13 -44.23 38.35
N VAL A 131 -4.80 -44.38 38.26
CA VAL A 131 -3.97 -44.88 39.37
C VAL A 131 -3.97 -43.92 40.55
N LEU A 132 -3.89 -42.62 40.29
CA LEU A 132 -3.97 -41.59 41.33
C LEU A 132 -5.34 -41.59 42.01
N VAL A 133 -6.44 -41.57 41.26
CA VAL A 133 -7.82 -41.56 41.82
C VAL A 133 -8.13 -42.84 42.59
N ALA A 134 -7.56 -43.99 42.20
CA ALA A 134 -7.67 -45.24 42.94
C ALA A 134 -6.90 -45.25 44.29
N ASN A 135 -6.00 -44.28 44.52
CA ASN A 135 -5.28 -44.15 45.77
C ASN A 135 -6.11 -43.35 46.81
N PRO A 136 -6.45 -43.92 47.98
CA PRO A 136 -7.30 -43.27 49.00
C PRO A 136 -6.74 -41.94 49.53
N THR A 137 -5.44 -41.68 49.37
CA THR A 137 -4.79 -40.42 49.77
C THR A 137 -4.92 -39.31 48.72
N ALA A 138 -5.19 -39.64 47.45
CA ALA A 138 -5.27 -38.68 46.35
C ALA A 138 -6.57 -37.85 46.35
N SER A 139 -7.65 -38.36 46.93
CA SER A 139 -8.90 -37.61 47.10
C SER A 139 -8.70 -36.30 47.89
N ARG A 140 -7.76 -36.30 48.85
CA ARG A 140 -7.35 -35.07 49.57
C ARG A 140 -6.53 -34.12 48.72
N LEU A 141 -5.79 -34.62 47.72
CA LEU A 141 -5.02 -33.80 46.79
C LEU A 141 -5.90 -33.24 45.66
N GLU A 142 -6.94 -33.96 45.22
CA GLU A 142 -7.88 -33.45 44.21
C GLU A 142 -8.62 -32.19 44.68
N SER A 143 -9.09 -32.16 45.94
CA SER A 143 -9.78 -30.97 46.45
C SER A 143 -8.82 -29.77 46.62
N ILE A 144 -7.54 -30.03 46.86
CA ILE A 144 -6.48 -29.01 46.92
C ILE A 144 -6.12 -28.53 45.50
N LEU A 145 -6.00 -29.43 44.53
CA LEU A 145 -5.76 -29.10 43.11
C LEU A 145 -6.95 -28.35 42.47
N GLN A 146 -8.18 -28.64 42.90
CA GLN A 146 -9.39 -27.95 42.45
C GLN A 146 -9.60 -26.59 43.13
N SER A 147 -8.96 -26.35 44.28
CA SER A 147 -9.03 -25.09 45.02
C SER A 147 -7.81 -24.17 44.81
N MET A 148 -6.74 -24.65 44.17
CA MET A 148 -5.66 -23.80 43.66
C MET A 148 -6.09 -23.16 42.34
N PRO A 149 -6.18 -21.83 42.23
CA PRO A 149 -6.32 -21.18 40.94
C PRO A 149 -4.94 -21.25 40.29
N VAL A 150 -4.79 -22.17 39.34
CA VAL A 150 -3.99 -22.04 38.12
C VAL A 150 -3.92 -23.45 37.53
N ARG A 151 -4.79 -23.71 36.56
CA ARG A 151 -4.40 -24.62 35.48
C ARG A 151 -3.18 -23.95 34.86
N LEU A 152 -1.99 -24.49 35.07
CA LEU A 152 -0.86 -24.17 34.22
C LEU A 152 -1.27 -24.61 32.82
N SER A 153 -1.89 -23.70 32.08
CA SER A 153 -2.05 -23.83 30.65
C SER A 153 -0.65 -24.11 30.08
N PRO A 154 -0.50 -24.95 29.05
CA PRO A 154 0.78 -25.15 28.36
C PRO A 154 1.47 -23.84 27.91
N ALA A 155 0.72 -22.73 27.90
CA ALA A 155 1.17 -21.37 27.63
C ALA A 155 1.89 -20.64 28.79
N LEU A 156 1.86 -21.12 30.05
CA LEU A 156 2.58 -20.47 31.14
C LEU A 156 4.02 -20.99 31.22
N GLN A 157 4.97 -20.09 31.00
CA GLN A 157 6.39 -20.38 30.92
C GLN A 157 7.11 -19.69 32.08
N LYS A 158 7.88 -20.46 32.85
CA LYS A 158 8.74 -19.90 33.90
C LYS A 158 10.11 -19.60 33.31
N ILE A 159 10.52 -18.34 33.32
CA ILE A 159 11.81 -17.87 32.81
C ILE A 159 12.50 -17.12 33.93
N GLY A 160 13.60 -17.68 34.43
CA GLY A 160 14.24 -17.20 35.65
C GLY A 160 13.28 -17.21 36.85
N SER A 161 13.06 -16.05 37.46
CA SER A 161 12.16 -15.86 38.60
C SER A 161 10.76 -15.39 38.22
N ARG A 162 10.44 -15.27 36.92
CA ARG A 162 9.20 -14.69 36.41
C ARG A 162 8.38 -15.68 35.60
N TYR A 163 7.09 -15.40 35.48
CA TYR A 163 6.16 -16.20 34.70
C TYR A 163 5.62 -15.39 33.53
N PHE A 164 5.56 -16.04 32.37
CA PHE A 164 5.07 -15.46 31.12
C PHE A 164 3.95 -16.32 30.57
N LEU A 165 2.80 -15.72 30.29
CA LEU A 165 1.65 -16.39 29.68
C LEU A 165 1.53 -15.96 28.22
N ILE A 166 1.68 -16.91 27.30
CA ILE A 166 1.66 -16.63 25.86
C ILE A 166 0.24 -16.90 25.31
N GLU A 167 -0.49 -15.85 24.95
CA GLU A 167 -1.84 -15.97 24.40
C GLU A 167 -1.84 -15.94 22.88
N TYR A 168 -2.17 -17.09 22.26
CA TYR A 168 -2.20 -17.25 20.81
C TYR A 168 -3.61 -17.14 20.20
N ASN A 169 -4.63 -17.50 20.98
CA ASN A 169 -5.97 -17.72 20.45
C ASN A 169 -6.80 -16.44 20.44
N GLU A 170 -6.38 -15.44 21.21
CA GLU A 170 -7.02 -14.14 21.27
C GLU A 170 -6.13 -13.09 20.57
N ARG A 171 -6.73 -12.33 19.65
CA ARG A 171 -6.10 -11.17 19.04
C ARG A 171 -6.85 -9.92 19.45
N LYS A 172 -6.13 -8.98 20.05
CA LYS A 172 -6.71 -7.81 20.71
C LYS A 172 -5.92 -6.55 20.37
N SER A 173 -6.56 -5.38 20.53
CA SER A 173 -5.83 -4.11 20.57
C SER A 173 -4.84 -4.13 21.75
N TRP A 174 -3.84 -3.25 21.73
CA TRP A 174 -2.86 -3.20 22.82
C TRP A 174 -3.54 -2.96 24.18
N THR A 175 -4.52 -2.06 24.23
CA THR A 175 -5.27 -1.72 25.44
C THR A 175 -6.08 -2.91 25.96
N ASP A 176 -6.82 -3.59 25.09
CA ASP A 176 -7.64 -4.75 25.50
C ASP A 176 -6.76 -5.95 25.91
N ALA A 177 -5.58 -6.09 25.31
CA ALA A 177 -4.60 -7.11 25.66
C ALA A 177 -3.99 -6.84 27.05
N GLU A 178 -3.66 -5.58 27.36
CA GLU A 178 -3.22 -5.16 28.69
C GLU A 178 -4.30 -5.41 29.75
N GLU A 179 -5.55 -5.05 29.47
CA GLU A 179 -6.67 -5.34 30.38
C GLU A 179 -6.79 -6.84 30.64
N THR A 180 -6.72 -7.66 29.60
CA THR A 180 -6.75 -9.13 29.74
C THR A 180 -5.61 -9.64 30.62
N CYS A 181 -4.39 -9.10 30.46
CA CYS A 181 -3.26 -9.48 31.33
C CYS A 181 -3.46 -9.04 32.78
N ARG A 182 -4.09 -7.89 33.01
CA ARG A 182 -4.44 -7.38 34.35
C ARG A 182 -5.49 -8.25 35.04
N GLU A 183 -6.52 -8.67 34.33
CA GLU A 183 -7.52 -9.62 34.84
C GLU A 183 -6.88 -10.96 35.24
N ARG A 184 -5.84 -11.37 34.53
CA ARG A 184 -5.04 -12.56 34.83
C ARG A 184 -3.98 -12.35 35.92
N GLY A 185 -3.97 -11.18 36.58
CA GLY A 185 -3.10 -10.89 37.72
C GLY A 185 -1.71 -10.33 37.37
N GLY A 186 -1.53 -9.81 36.16
CA GLY A 186 -0.25 -9.28 35.70
C GLY A 186 -0.38 -8.08 34.76
N HIS A 187 0.56 -7.96 33.82
CA HIS A 187 0.61 -6.92 32.79
C HIS A 187 1.06 -7.55 31.47
N LEU A 188 0.94 -6.85 30.36
CA LEU A 188 1.68 -7.21 29.16
C LEU A 188 3.18 -7.28 29.45
N ALA A 189 3.87 -8.20 28.78
CA ALA A 189 5.25 -8.53 29.08
C ALA A 189 6.20 -7.39 28.74
N ALA A 190 6.92 -6.92 29.75
CA ALA A 190 8.10 -6.09 29.62
C ALA A 190 9.32 -6.93 30.01
N PHE A 191 10.17 -7.23 29.04
CA PHE A 191 11.42 -7.93 29.24
C PHE A 191 12.42 -7.03 29.98
N ARG A 192 13.18 -7.62 30.90
CA ARG A 192 14.23 -6.92 31.66
C ARG A 192 15.61 -7.18 31.08
N THR A 193 15.79 -8.30 30.39
CA THR A 193 17.07 -8.75 29.86
C THR A 193 16.91 -9.38 28.48
N GLU A 194 18.02 -9.50 27.77
CA GLU A 194 18.08 -10.22 26.50
C GLU A 194 17.78 -11.71 26.69
N ASP A 195 18.24 -12.32 27.77
CA ASP A 195 17.96 -13.73 28.10
C ASP A 195 16.47 -14.03 28.24
N GLU A 196 15.69 -13.11 28.84
CA GLU A 196 14.24 -13.26 28.94
C GLU A 196 13.57 -13.23 27.56
N LEU A 197 13.98 -12.26 26.72
CA LEU A 197 13.49 -12.14 25.36
C LEU A 197 13.84 -13.40 24.55
N GLU A 198 15.10 -13.84 24.60
CA GLU A 198 15.55 -15.04 23.88
C GLU A 198 14.82 -16.30 24.34
N ALA A 199 14.64 -16.48 25.65
CA ALA A 199 13.87 -17.60 26.19
C ALA A 199 12.43 -17.62 25.68
N VAL A 200 11.74 -16.46 25.65
CA VAL A 200 10.38 -16.39 25.07
C VAL A 200 10.40 -16.64 23.57
N THR A 201 11.33 -16.05 22.82
CA THR A 201 11.43 -16.21 21.35
C THR A 201 11.70 -17.63 20.88
N ARG A 202 12.35 -18.47 21.72
CA ARG A 202 12.50 -19.92 21.45
C ARG A 202 11.18 -20.69 21.57
N ILE A 203 10.23 -20.17 22.35
CA ILE A 203 8.94 -20.81 22.61
C ILE A 203 7.88 -20.28 21.65
N VAL A 204 7.96 -18.99 21.29
CA VAL A 204 7.00 -18.38 20.37
C VAL A 204 7.29 -18.70 18.91
N ASN A 205 6.24 -18.91 18.12
CA ASN A 205 6.42 -19.12 16.68
C ASN A 205 6.86 -17.82 15.98
N LYS A 206 7.74 -17.94 14.99
CA LYS A 206 8.32 -16.81 14.23
C LYS A 206 7.34 -16.10 13.28
N TYR A 207 6.13 -16.62 13.11
CA TYR A 207 5.13 -16.12 12.16
C TYR A 207 4.03 -15.28 12.83
N THR A 208 4.01 -15.26 14.16
CA THR A 208 3.01 -14.54 14.96
C THR A 208 3.66 -13.31 15.56
N SER A 209 2.95 -12.18 15.47
CA SER A 209 3.33 -10.95 16.17
C SER A 209 2.60 -10.89 17.50
N PHE A 210 3.31 -10.44 18.53
CA PHE A 210 2.80 -10.36 19.90
C PHE A 210 2.89 -8.95 20.44
N TRP A 211 1.86 -8.48 21.13
CA TRP A 211 1.96 -7.29 21.95
C TRP A 211 2.90 -7.49 23.14
N LEU A 212 3.72 -6.48 23.36
CA LEU A 212 4.55 -6.33 24.56
C LEU A 212 4.04 -5.16 25.40
N GLY A 213 4.37 -5.17 26.67
CA GLY A 213 3.90 -4.19 27.65
C GLY A 213 4.67 -2.89 27.60
N TYR A 214 4.94 -2.35 26.40
CA TYR A 214 5.53 -1.03 26.22
C TYR A 214 4.67 -0.16 25.34
N HIS A 215 4.60 1.12 25.70
CA HIS A 215 3.96 2.15 24.91
C HIS A 215 4.73 3.47 25.02
N ARG A 216 4.52 4.34 24.04
CA ARG A 216 5.04 5.70 24.02
C ARG A 216 4.19 6.59 24.91
N ASN A 217 4.81 7.41 25.76
CA ASN A 217 4.13 8.39 26.60
C ASN A 217 4.05 9.76 25.90
N SER A 218 3.49 10.77 26.58
CA SER A 218 3.38 12.14 26.07
C SER A 218 4.71 12.86 25.88
N GLU A 219 5.79 12.35 26.45
CA GLU A 219 7.16 12.88 26.35
C GLU A 219 7.99 12.14 25.27
N ASP A 220 7.32 11.36 24.41
CA ASP A 220 7.93 10.55 23.34
C ASP A 220 8.81 9.38 23.85
N GLU A 221 8.77 9.09 25.16
CA GLU A 221 9.51 7.98 25.78
C GLU A 221 8.72 6.68 25.79
N PHE A 222 9.41 5.55 25.58
CA PHE A 222 8.81 4.23 25.78
C PHE A 222 8.84 3.81 27.26
N VAL A 223 7.65 3.61 27.82
CA VAL A 223 7.44 3.17 29.20
C VAL A 223 6.71 1.83 29.22
N THR A 224 6.82 1.12 30.33
CA THR A 224 6.10 -0.14 30.53
C THR A 224 4.63 0.12 30.87
N ALA A 225 3.75 -0.84 30.59
CA ALA A 225 2.33 -0.76 30.98
C ALA A 225 2.13 -0.61 32.51
N ALA A 226 3.10 -1.05 33.30
CA ALA A 226 3.16 -0.86 34.75
C ALA A 226 3.64 0.55 35.17
N GLY A 227 3.93 1.46 34.23
CA GLY A 227 4.37 2.83 34.49
C GLY A 227 5.86 3.01 34.78
N ASN A 228 6.65 1.93 34.81
CA ASN A 228 8.10 2.03 34.98
C ASN A 228 8.78 2.32 33.64
N LYS A 229 9.91 3.04 33.64
CA LYS A 229 10.70 3.28 32.42
C LYS A 229 11.14 1.96 31.79
N GLY A 230 10.97 1.81 30.47
CA GLY A 230 11.38 0.61 29.75
C GLY A 230 12.91 0.48 29.75
N SER A 231 13.45 -0.39 30.60
CA SER A 231 14.91 -0.52 30.78
C SER A 231 15.60 -1.35 29.68
N PHE A 232 14.84 -2.11 28.90
CA PHE A 232 15.36 -2.99 27.85
C PHE A 232 14.49 -2.88 26.59
N MET A 233 15.14 -2.61 25.46
CA MET A 233 14.54 -2.51 24.14
C MET A 233 15.47 -3.14 23.11
N LYS A 234 14.94 -4.04 22.27
CA LYS A 234 15.68 -4.69 21.18
C LYS A 234 14.98 -4.41 19.85
N TRP A 235 15.08 -3.17 19.39
CA TRP A 235 14.48 -2.72 18.15
C TRP A 235 15.05 -3.46 16.93
N LYS A 236 14.20 -3.68 15.93
CA LYS A 236 14.69 -4.03 14.60
C LYS A 236 15.49 -2.84 14.03
N SER A 237 16.53 -3.11 13.24
CA SER A 237 17.16 -2.07 12.43
C SER A 237 16.12 -1.31 11.59
N GLY A 238 16.09 0.03 11.74
CA GLY A 238 15.10 0.92 11.14
C GLY A 238 13.88 1.23 12.02
N GLN A 239 13.84 0.73 13.26
CA GLN A 239 12.77 0.99 14.23
C GLN A 239 13.34 1.66 15.49
N PRO A 240 12.51 2.37 16.28
CA PRO A 240 11.14 2.75 15.95
C PRO A 240 11.11 3.84 14.85
N ASP A 241 10.17 3.76 13.90
CA ASP A 241 10.05 4.72 12.79
C ASP A 241 8.86 5.68 12.93
N ASN A 242 7.97 5.42 13.89
CA ASN A 242 6.80 6.23 14.19
C ASN A 242 6.02 6.66 12.93
N PHE A 243 5.78 5.72 12.02
CA PHE A 243 5.11 5.92 10.76
C PHE A 243 3.76 6.62 10.96
N GLY A 244 3.61 7.80 10.34
CA GLY A 244 2.41 8.64 10.47
C GLY A 244 2.20 9.26 11.85
N GLY A 245 3.19 9.21 12.75
CA GLY A 245 3.17 9.84 14.08
C GLY A 245 2.20 9.18 15.07
N LYS A 246 1.85 7.91 14.85
CA LYS A 246 0.79 7.20 15.57
C LYS A 246 1.17 5.79 16.03
N GLN A 247 2.40 5.36 15.80
CA GLN A 247 2.88 4.06 16.26
C GLN A 247 3.40 4.19 17.70
N ASN A 248 2.48 3.98 18.63
CA ASN A 248 2.71 4.26 20.06
C ASN A 248 2.78 2.99 20.90
N CYS A 249 2.60 1.80 20.33
CA CYS A 249 2.61 0.54 21.07
C CYS A 249 3.67 -0.41 20.51
N VAL A 250 4.22 -1.30 21.34
CA VAL A 250 5.36 -2.14 20.91
C VAL A 250 4.93 -3.58 20.67
N GLY A 251 5.23 -4.07 19.47
CA GLY A 251 5.06 -5.46 19.06
C GLY A 251 6.38 -6.22 18.99
N LEU A 252 6.32 -7.54 19.16
CA LEU A 252 7.41 -8.48 18.96
C LEU A 252 7.17 -9.29 17.69
N HIS A 253 8.13 -9.28 16.75
CA HIS A 253 8.10 -10.10 15.54
C HIS A 253 9.48 -10.73 15.26
N LYS A 254 9.54 -12.05 15.07
CA LYS A 254 10.79 -12.80 14.76
C LYS A 254 11.98 -12.50 15.70
N SER A 255 11.73 -12.10 16.95
CA SER A 255 12.72 -11.68 17.98
C SER A 255 13.18 -10.22 17.95
N SER A 256 12.53 -9.36 17.18
CA SER A 256 12.79 -7.91 17.20
C SER A 256 11.55 -7.12 17.55
N MET A 257 11.76 -5.98 18.21
CA MET A 257 10.71 -5.05 18.58
C MET A 257 10.43 -4.05 17.45
N TYR A 258 9.17 -3.67 17.32
CA TYR A 258 8.63 -2.73 16.34
C TYR A 258 7.64 -1.81 17.04
N ASP A 259 7.61 -0.53 16.67
CA ASP A 259 6.50 0.33 17.08
C ASP A 259 5.34 0.17 16.09
N GLU A 260 4.14 0.14 16.63
CA GLU A 260 2.94 -0.30 15.95
C GLU A 260 1.75 0.56 16.35
N TYR A 261 0.74 0.59 15.48
CA TYR A 261 -0.53 1.22 15.77
C TYR A 261 -1.23 0.42 16.87
N CYS A 262 -1.55 1.06 18.00
CA CYS A 262 -2.14 0.42 19.17
C CYS A 262 -3.48 -0.29 18.88
N ASP A 263 -4.22 0.19 17.87
CA ASP A 263 -5.51 -0.36 17.45
C ASP A 263 -5.37 -1.65 16.62
N ASN A 264 -4.15 -2.03 16.21
CA ASN A 264 -3.90 -3.30 15.53
C ASN A 264 -4.26 -4.48 16.44
N THR A 265 -4.78 -5.57 15.86
CA THR A 265 -5.10 -6.77 16.63
C THR A 265 -3.96 -7.79 16.54
N GLN A 266 -3.34 -8.09 17.67
CA GLN A 266 -2.23 -9.05 17.75
C GLN A 266 -2.45 -10.05 18.89
N ALA A 267 -1.77 -11.19 18.78
CA ALA A 267 -1.57 -12.08 19.94
C ALA A 267 -0.80 -11.29 21.02
N PHE A 268 -0.71 -11.81 22.24
CA PHE A 268 -0.05 -11.05 23.31
C PHE A 268 0.59 -11.94 24.37
N ILE A 269 1.55 -11.39 25.08
CA ILE A 269 2.28 -12.10 26.13
C ILE A 269 2.07 -11.34 27.43
N CYS A 270 1.55 -12.00 28.46
CA CYS A 270 1.45 -11.43 29.80
C CYS A 270 2.67 -11.82 30.64
N GLN A 271 3.10 -10.94 31.53
CA GLN A 271 4.00 -11.23 32.65
C GLN A 271 3.20 -11.30 33.95
N LEU A 272 3.46 -12.32 34.77
CA LEU A 272 2.86 -12.48 36.10
C LEU A 272 3.99 -12.40 37.13
N ASP A 273 4.31 -11.19 37.58
CA ASP A 273 5.43 -10.92 38.50
C ASP A 273 5.08 -11.21 39.98
N LYS A 274 3.79 -11.43 40.28
CA LYS A 274 3.30 -11.86 41.59
C LYS A 274 2.49 -13.13 41.37
N VAL A 275 3.07 -14.29 41.67
CA VAL A 275 2.37 -15.58 41.77
C VAL A 275 2.28 -15.97 43.22
#